data_AF-A0A068RTK7-F1
#
_entry.id   AF-A0A068RTK7-F1
#
_cell.length_a   1.000
_cell.length_b   1.000
_cell.length_c   1.000
_cell.angle_alpha   90.00
_cell.angle_beta   90.00
_cell.angle_gamma   90.00
#
_symmetry.space_group_name_H-M   'P 1'
#
loop_
_entity.id
_entity.type
_entity.pdbx_description
1 polymer ?
#
loop_
_entity_poly.entity_id
_entity_poly.type
_entity_poly.pdbx_seq_one_letter_code
_entity_poly.pdbx_strand_id
1 'polypeptide(L)'
;MPSPPVTSSTNAVEISSMSFVLQPHDHIDSWSRVIDAVLEQVDHQSDENTVFERMIRVLEIQYERRIDNTRQQVQQLHGTIAGIERHQRQLDQERSAVERTLHEHEQRLPVAQQLAVVRQHKRAQQRRRYDRMHWIPVVSSRCRKSYMHAMNKHAAAEHELANLRVAIDHTRRARQHIAQTLANLNAQSMDTRQQAAVLEQRLKALDSTIAALIERRRFWHAFELNQARLVRESARMLILSNVDNEIDDDDNNDEWTKKTFQMACFEYAECIRHGKEHLANPPGQYIEFECARCLKLVQQQTWPMWMGRHDLVCQHCYQAPAKSNSKKTKAQCNMNDNTPCIKQITVHVPWKQKLIRFFWHRLAKAIKRRI
;
A
#
# COMPACT_ATOMS: atom_id res chain seq x y z
N MET A 1 27.23 -41.48 30.94
CA MET A 1 25.96 -41.24 31.64
C MET A 1 24.82 -41.72 30.75
N PRO A 2 23.77 -42.29 31.35
CA PRO A 2 23.05 -43.44 30.81
C PRO A 2 21.81 -43.06 30.01
N SER A 3 21.49 -43.88 29.02
CA SER A 3 20.21 -43.90 28.32
C SER A 3 19.08 -44.23 29.30
N PRO A 4 17.95 -43.50 29.28
CA PRO A 4 16.75 -43.91 29.98
C PRO A 4 15.83 -44.74 29.07
N PRO A 5 14.89 -45.48 29.67
CA PRO A 5 14.32 -46.70 29.10
C PRO A 5 13.01 -46.48 28.35
N VAL A 6 12.76 -47.42 27.46
CA VAL A 6 11.45 -47.74 26.88
C VAL A 6 10.51 -48.17 27.99
N THR A 7 9.35 -47.52 28.10
CA THR A 7 8.13 -48.12 28.67
C THR A 7 6.95 -47.77 27.78
N SER A 8 6.50 -48.79 27.07
CA SER A 8 5.15 -48.96 26.55
C SER A 8 4.18 -49.15 27.71
N SER A 9 2.98 -48.57 27.63
CA SER A 9 1.73 -49.28 27.93
C SER A 9 0.48 -48.41 27.73
N THR A 10 -0.51 -49.06 27.10
CA THR A 10 -1.95 -48.96 27.36
C THR A 10 -2.68 -47.63 27.13
N ASN A 11 -3.43 -47.56 26.04
CA ASN A 11 -4.87 -47.88 26.11
C ASN A 11 -5.44 -47.99 24.69
N ALA A 12 -5.53 -49.23 24.21
CA ALA A 12 -6.38 -49.56 23.08
C ALA A 12 -7.82 -49.43 23.57
N VAL A 13 -8.49 -48.34 23.19
CA VAL A 13 -9.94 -48.28 23.23
C VAL A 13 -10.42 -49.22 22.13
N GLU A 14 -10.97 -50.35 22.54
CA GLU A 14 -11.80 -51.21 21.69
C GLU A 14 -12.93 -50.37 21.10
N ILE A 15 -12.72 -49.85 19.90
CA ILE A 15 -13.80 -49.35 19.07
C ILE A 15 -14.48 -50.61 18.54
N SER A 16 -15.51 -51.02 19.27
CA SER A 16 -16.52 -51.98 18.84
C SER A 16 -16.89 -51.69 17.39
N SER A 17 -16.41 -52.55 16.49
CA SER A 17 -16.75 -52.54 15.09
C SER A 17 -18.19 -53.01 14.94
N MET A 18 -19.13 -52.08 15.07
CA MET A 18 -20.49 -52.30 14.58
C MET A 18 -20.44 -52.30 13.05
N SER A 19 -20.18 -53.49 12.50
CA SER A 19 -20.48 -53.85 11.12
C SER A 19 -22.00 -53.91 10.98
N PHE A 20 -22.63 -52.77 10.74
CA PHE A 20 -24.01 -52.75 10.29
C PHE A 20 -24.04 -52.81 8.76
N VAL A 21 -24.32 -54.01 8.26
CA VAL A 21 -24.70 -54.25 6.86
C VAL A 21 -26.08 -53.63 6.70
N LEU A 22 -26.18 -52.51 5.98
CA LEU A 22 -27.48 -52.06 5.49
C LEU A 22 -27.85 -52.97 4.32
N GLN A 23 -28.93 -53.71 4.51
CA GLN A 23 -29.63 -54.40 3.44
C GLN A 23 -30.16 -53.38 2.41
N PRO A 24 -30.37 -53.80 1.15
CA PRO A 24 -30.49 -52.90 -0.01
C PRO A 24 -31.87 -52.26 -0.21
N HIS A 25 -32.72 -52.17 0.82
CA HIS A 25 -34.11 -51.74 0.66
C HIS A 25 -34.51 -50.67 1.69
N ASP A 26 -34.01 -49.46 1.49
CA ASP A 26 -34.63 -48.22 1.97
C ASP A 26 -34.82 -47.31 0.74
N HIS A 27 -35.79 -47.67 -0.10
CA HIS A 27 -36.09 -47.05 -1.38
C HIS A 27 -36.82 -45.70 -1.20
N ILE A 28 -36.41 -44.71 -2.00
CA ILE A 28 -37.08 -43.43 -2.33
C ILE A 28 -37.01 -42.32 -1.25
N ASP A 29 -37.28 -42.58 0.04
CA ASP A 29 -37.30 -41.50 1.06
C ASP A 29 -35.91 -41.00 1.51
N SER A 30 -34.86 -41.80 1.33
CA SER A 30 -33.51 -41.45 1.78
C SER A 30 -32.78 -40.48 0.82
N TRP A 31 -33.03 -40.55 -0.49
CA TRP A 31 -32.29 -39.75 -1.48
C TRP A 31 -32.84 -38.34 -1.60
N SER A 32 -34.17 -38.17 -1.55
CA SER A 32 -34.78 -36.84 -1.49
C SER A 32 -34.24 -36.02 -0.32
N ARG A 33 -34.15 -36.61 0.89
CA ARG A 33 -33.57 -35.92 2.07
C ARG A 33 -32.09 -35.55 1.89
N VAL A 34 -31.31 -36.39 1.20
CA VAL A 34 -29.90 -36.11 0.91
C VAL A 34 -29.77 -34.99 -0.10
N ILE A 35 -30.57 -35.02 -1.17
CA ILE A 35 -30.58 -33.96 -2.20
C ILE A 35 -30.99 -32.63 -1.56
N ASP A 36 -32.06 -32.59 -0.78
CA ASP A 36 -32.52 -31.38 -0.10
C ASP A 36 -31.45 -30.81 0.85
N ALA A 37 -30.77 -31.67 1.62
CA ALA A 37 -29.69 -31.24 2.51
C ALA A 37 -28.47 -30.68 1.74
N VAL A 38 -28.14 -31.27 0.58
CA VAL A 38 -27.07 -30.77 -0.29
C VAL A 38 -27.48 -29.43 -0.91
N LEU A 39 -28.70 -29.29 -1.42
CA LEU A 39 -29.19 -28.04 -1.99
C LEU A 39 -29.26 -26.92 -0.94
N GLU A 40 -29.74 -27.20 0.27
CA GLU A 40 -29.72 -26.25 1.40
C GLU A 40 -28.30 -25.77 1.70
N GLN A 41 -27.31 -26.68 1.67
CA GLN A 41 -25.90 -26.33 1.87
C GLN A 41 -25.33 -25.51 0.71
N VAL A 42 -25.71 -25.82 -0.53
CA VAL A 42 -25.27 -25.09 -1.72
C VAL A 42 -25.82 -23.67 -1.71
N ASP A 43 -27.10 -23.50 -1.41
CA ASP A 43 -27.74 -22.19 -1.33
C ASP A 43 -27.18 -21.35 -0.17
N HIS A 44 -26.96 -21.95 0.99
CA HIS A 44 -26.28 -21.27 2.10
C HIS A 44 -24.88 -20.78 1.72
N GLN A 45 -24.09 -21.60 1.01
CA GLN A 45 -22.76 -21.20 0.56
C GLN A 45 -22.83 -20.09 -0.50
N SER A 46 -23.81 -20.12 -1.41
CA SER A 46 -24.03 -19.06 -2.41
C SER A 46 -24.38 -17.72 -1.75
N ASP A 47 -25.17 -17.72 -0.67
CA ASP A 47 -25.46 -16.52 0.12
C ASP A 47 -24.19 -15.95 0.77
N GLU A 48 -23.38 -16.80 1.41
CA GLU A 48 -22.09 -16.41 2.00
C GLU A 48 -21.16 -15.82 0.93
N ASN A 49 -21.05 -16.48 -0.22
CA ASN A 49 -20.21 -16.04 -1.34
C ASN A 49 -20.69 -14.70 -1.92
N THR A 50 -22.00 -14.47 -1.97
CA THR A 50 -22.58 -13.19 -2.41
C THR A 50 -22.22 -12.06 -1.44
N VAL A 51 -22.29 -12.30 -0.13
CA VAL A 51 -21.86 -11.32 0.88
C VAL A 51 -20.36 -11.05 0.76
N PHE A 52 -19.56 -12.11 0.61
CA PHE A 52 -18.12 -12.01 0.44
C PHE A 52 -17.72 -11.22 -0.81
N GLU A 53 -18.38 -11.47 -1.94
CA GLU A 53 -18.14 -10.74 -3.19
C GLU A 53 -18.45 -9.25 -3.03
N ARG A 54 -19.59 -8.91 -2.41
CA ARG A 54 -19.97 -7.52 -2.14
C ARG A 54 -18.96 -6.83 -1.22
N MET A 55 -18.49 -7.53 -0.19
CA MET A 55 -17.45 -7.06 0.71
C MET A 55 -16.15 -6.78 -0.05
N ILE A 56 -15.68 -7.71 -0.89
CA ILE A 56 -14.49 -7.51 -1.71
C ILE A 56 -14.65 -6.32 -2.64
N ARG A 57 -15.79 -6.15 -3.32
CA ARG A 57 -16.02 -4.99 -4.20
C ARG A 57 -15.87 -3.66 -3.45
N VAL A 58 -16.36 -3.56 -2.22
CA VAL A 58 -16.19 -2.35 -1.41
C VAL A 58 -14.72 -2.16 -1.01
N LEU A 59 -14.02 -3.23 -0.65
CA LEU A 59 -12.59 -3.18 -0.38
C LEU A 59 -11.80 -2.73 -1.61
N GLU A 60 -12.04 -3.30 -2.78
CA GLU A 60 -11.41 -2.92 -4.05
C GLU A 60 -11.54 -1.41 -4.28
N ILE A 61 -12.75 -0.85 -4.17
CA ILE A 61 -12.98 0.59 -4.31
C ILE A 61 -12.16 1.41 -3.30
N GLN A 62 -12.09 0.98 -2.04
CA GLN A 62 -11.29 1.68 -1.02
C GLN A 62 -9.79 1.60 -1.31
N TYR A 63 -9.29 0.45 -1.74
CA TYR A 63 -7.88 0.26 -2.07
C TYR A 63 -7.48 1.00 -3.35
N GLU A 64 -8.31 0.97 -4.40
CA GLU A 64 -8.11 1.74 -5.64
C GLU A 64 -7.98 3.23 -5.34
N ARG A 65 -8.90 3.80 -4.55
CA ARG A 65 -8.81 5.20 -4.11
C ARG A 65 -7.50 5.50 -3.38
N ARG A 66 -7.03 4.60 -2.51
CA ARG A 66 -5.77 4.77 -1.79
C ARG A 66 -4.56 4.68 -2.73
N ILE A 67 -4.59 3.77 -3.70
CA ILE A 67 -3.55 3.65 -4.72
C ILE A 67 -3.47 4.94 -5.53
N ASP A 68 -4.60 5.46 -6.00
CA ASP A 68 -4.63 6.70 -6.78
C ASP A 68 -4.13 7.89 -5.97
N ASN A 69 -4.58 8.03 -4.71
CA ASN A 69 -4.08 9.06 -3.80
C ASN A 69 -2.56 8.95 -3.57
N THR A 70 -2.06 7.72 -3.36
CA THR A 70 -0.64 7.49 -3.12
C THR A 70 0.19 7.74 -4.40
N ARG A 71 -0.34 7.37 -5.58
CA ARG A 71 0.28 7.69 -6.88
C ARG A 71 0.38 9.19 -7.10
N GLN A 72 -0.67 9.95 -6.78
CA GLN A 72 -0.64 11.41 -6.85
C GLN A 72 0.42 12.00 -5.91
N GLN A 73 0.53 11.50 -4.67
CA GLN A 73 1.58 11.94 -3.74
C GLN A 73 2.99 11.66 -4.27
N VAL A 74 3.24 10.46 -4.82
CA VAL A 74 4.52 10.12 -5.45
C VAL A 74 4.83 11.06 -6.62
N GLN A 75 3.86 11.36 -7.48
CA GLN A 75 4.03 12.30 -8.58
C GLN A 75 4.37 13.72 -8.09
N GLN A 76 3.73 14.19 -7.02
CA GLN A 76 4.04 15.48 -6.40
C GLN A 76 5.48 15.53 -5.85
N LEU A 77 5.94 14.45 -5.20
CA LEU A 77 7.31 14.35 -4.71
C LEU A 77 8.32 14.34 -5.87
N HIS A 78 8.04 13.60 -6.96
CA HIS A 78 8.88 13.63 -8.16
C HIS A 78 8.94 15.03 -8.80
N GLY A 79 7.82 15.75 -8.85
CA GLY A 79 7.79 17.15 -9.28
C GLY A 79 8.66 18.06 -8.40
N THR A 80 8.64 17.83 -7.08
CA THR A 80 9.46 18.55 -6.10
C THR A 80 10.95 18.27 -6.31
N ILE A 81 11.33 16.99 -6.48
CA ILE A 81 12.71 16.58 -6.78
C ILE A 81 13.22 17.25 -8.05
N ALA A 82 12.43 17.22 -9.14
CA ALA A 82 12.78 17.88 -10.39
C ALA A 82 12.91 19.42 -10.23
N GLY A 83 12.10 20.02 -9.35
CA GLY A 83 12.23 21.42 -8.95
C GLY A 83 13.57 21.70 -8.26
N ILE A 84 13.94 20.89 -7.28
CA ILE A 84 15.21 20.98 -6.55
C ILE A 84 16.40 20.82 -7.51
N GLU A 85 16.37 19.82 -8.38
CA GLU A 85 17.44 19.56 -9.37
C GLU A 85 17.62 20.69 -10.38
N ARG A 86 16.53 21.39 -10.76
CA ARG A 86 16.63 22.61 -11.58
C ARG A 86 17.30 23.74 -10.80
N HIS A 87 16.94 23.92 -9.53
CA HIS A 87 17.52 24.97 -8.70
C HIS A 87 19.01 24.72 -8.41
N GLN A 88 19.39 23.46 -8.19
CA GLN A 88 20.80 23.07 -8.07
C GLN A 88 21.61 23.42 -9.32
N ARG A 89 21.11 23.07 -10.51
CA ARG A 89 21.77 23.43 -11.79
C ARG A 89 21.94 24.93 -11.96
N GLN A 90 20.94 25.73 -11.57
CA GLN A 90 21.05 27.19 -11.61
C GLN A 90 22.14 27.69 -10.65
N LEU A 91 22.15 27.20 -9.40
CA LEU A 91 23.17 27.57 -8.42
C LEU A 91 24.59 27.15 -8.84
N ASP A 92 24.75 26.04 -9.54
CA ASP A 92 26.05 25.62 -10.09
C ASP A 92 26.54 26.57 -11.21
N GLN A 93 25.63 27.08 -12.04
CA GLN A 93 25.96 28.12 -13.04
C GLN A 93 26.37 29.43 -12.35
N GLU A 94 25.61 29.85 -11.33
CA GLU A 94 25.91 31.04 -10.53
C GLU A 94 27.25 30.90 -9.81
N ARG A 95 27.53 29.73 -9.22
CA ARG A 95 28.81 29.40 -8.60
C ARG A 95 29.95 29.55 -9.60
N SER A 96 29.79 29.00 -10.81
CA SER A 96 30.81 29.08 -11.87
C SER A 96 31.04 30.53 -12.33
N ALA A 97 30.00 31.36 -12.34
CA ALA A 97 30.14 32.79 -12.62
C ALA A 97 30.90 33.52 -11.49
N VAL A 98 30.52 33.26 -10.23
CA VAL A 98 31.19 33.85 -9.06
C VAL A 98 32.66 33.43 -9.00
N GLU A 99 32.98 32.16 -9.27
CA GLU A 99 34.36 31.67 -9.31
C GLU A 99 35.20 32.36 -10.39
N ARG A 100 34.62 32.64 -11.58
CA ARG A 100 35.29 33.44 -12.61
C ARG A 100 35.55 34.88 -12.15
N THR A 101 34.55 35.55 -11.58
CA THR A 101 34.72 36.92 -11.07
C THR A 101 35.76 37.01 -9.95
N LEU A 102 35.78 36.03 -9.05
CA LEU A 102 36.77 35.92 -7.98
C LEU A 102 38.18 35.78 -8.58
N HIS A 103 38.33 34.90 -9.57
CA HIS A 103 39.61 34.70 -10.26
C HIS A 103 40.11 35.98 -10.94
N GLU A 104 39.23 36.71 -11.63
CA GLU A 104 39.56 38.00 -12.25
C GLU A 104 40.03 39.04 -11.22
N HIS A 105 39.35 39.15 -10.08
CA HIS A 105 39.76 40.05 -8.99
C HIS A 105 41.10 39.64 -8.37
N GLU A 106 41.32 38.33 -8.15
CA GLU A 106 42.57 37.79 -7.62
C GLU A 106 43.75 38.01 -8.59
N GLN A 107 43.54 37.95 -9.90
CA GLN A 107 44.55 38.29 -10.91
C GLN A 107 44.87 39.79 -10.95
N ARG A 108 43.87 40.67 -10.76
CA ARG A 108 44.06 42.14 -10.76
C ARG A 108 44.73 42.65 -9.48
N LEU A 109 44.55 41.95 -8.37
CA LEU A 109 45.08 42.33 -7.06
C LEU A 109 46.60 42.59 -7.04
N PRO A 110 47.48 41.69 -7.53
CA PRO A 110 48.93 41.92 -7.51
C PRO A 110 49.34 43.15 -8.34
N VAL A 111 48.66 43.40 -9.48
CA VAL A 111 48.93 44.57 -10.33
C VAL A 111 48.60 45.87 -9.58
N ALA A 112 47.45 45.92 -8.91
CA ALA A 112 47.05 47.08 -8.10
C ALA A 112 47.99 47.28 -6.89
N GLN A 113 48.42 46.19 -6.24
CA GLN A 113 49.39 46.24 -5.14
C GLN A 113 50.73 46.83 -5.59
N GLN A 114 51.27 46.35 -6.72
CA GLN A 114 52.51 46.87 -7.29
C GLN A 114 52.38 48.36 -7.65
N LEU A 115 51.25 48.75 -8.26
CA LEU A 115 50.99 50.16 -8.57
C LEU A 115 50.97 51.04 -7.31
N ALA A 116 50.28 50.61 -6.25
CA ALA A 116 50.24 51.32 -4.97
C ALA A 116 51.64 51.54 -4.39
N VAL A 117 52.48 50.49 -4.38
CA VAL A 117 53.89 50.56 -3.92
C VAL A 117 54.71 51.55 -4.75
N VAL A 118 54.62 51.48 -6.09
CA VAL A 118 55.32 52.43 -6.98
C VAL A 118 54.87 53.88 -6.71
N ARG A 119 53.56 54.10 -6.51
CA ARG A 119 53.03 55.43 -6.17
C ARG A 119 53.47 55.89 -4.79
N GLN A 120 53.61 54.98 -3.82
CA GLN A 120 54.08 55.27 -2.47
C GLN A 120 55.52 55.76 -2.49
N HIS A 121 56.41 55.05 -3.20
CA HIS A 121 57.80 55.47 -3.39
C HIS A 121 57.89 56.85 -4.07
N LYS A 122 57.11 57.08 -5.14
CA LYS A 122 57.08 58.37 -5.83
C LYS A 122 56.56 59.50 -4.94
N ARG A 123 55.53 59.26 -4.13
CA ARG A 123 55.03 60.21 -3.12
C ARG A 123 56.12 60.53 -2.10
N ALA A 124 56.82 59.53 -1.58
CA ALA A 124 57.91 59.71 -0.61
C ALA A 124 59.06 60.53 -1.19
N GLN A 125 59.45 60.30 -2.44
CA GLN A 125 60.48 61.07 -3.13
C GLN A 125 60.08 62.54 -3.32
N GLN A 126 58.83 62.81 -3.75
CA GLN A 126 58.34 64.18 -3.91
C GLN A 126 58.19 64.91 -2.58
N ARG A 127 57.80 64.20 -1.51
CA ARG A 127 57.76 64.72 -0.15
C ARG A 127 59.14 65.22 0.28
N ARG A 128 60.17 64.37 0.18
CA ARG A 128 61.56 64.74 0.50
C ARG A 128 62.03 65.95 -0.30
N ARG A 129 61.66 66.04 -1.58
CA ARG A 129 62.02 67.19 -2.44
C ARG A 129 61.33 68.48 -1.99
N TYR A 130 60.04 68.41 -1.65
CA TYR A 130 59.30 69.53 -1.10
C TYR A 130 59.90 69.99 0.23
N ASP A 131 60.14 69.06 1.17
CA ASP A 131 60.71 69.35 2.49
C ASP A 131 62.07 70.07 2.38
N ARG A 132 62.90 69.71 1.38
CA ARG A 132 64.19 70.38 1.14
C ARG A 132 64.08 71.81 0.57
N MET A 133 63.03 72.11 -0.21
CA MET A 133 62.91 73.35 -0.99
C MET A 133 61.76 74.26 -0.54
N HIS A 134 61.04 73.90 0.53
CA HIS A 134 59.82 74.61 0.95
C HIS A 134 60.07 76.06 1.39
N TRP A 135 61.28 76.37 1.85
CA TRP A 135 61.68 77.71 2.32
C TRP A 135 62.02 78.68 1.18
N ILE A 136 62.15 78.23 -0.07
CA ILE A 136 62.41 79.09 -1.24
C ILE A 136 61.07 79.49 -1.87
N PRO A 137 60.58 80.74 -1.77
CA PRO A 137 59.21 81.10 -2.10
C PRO A 137 58.77 80.72 -3.52
N VAL A 138 59.60 81.00 -4.52
CA VAL A 138 59.29 80.73 -5.94
C VAL A 138 59.25 79.22 -6.24
N VAL A 139 60.17 78.45 -5.66
CA VAL A 139 60.31 77.00 -5.91
C VAL A 139 59.30 76.19 -5.08
N SER A 140 58.96 76.68 -3.88
CA SER A 140 58.05 76.03 -2.93
C SER A 140 56.68 75.74 -3.55
N SER A 141 56.14 76.68 -4.33
CA SER A 141 54.82 76.56 -4.97
C SER A 141 54.78 75.42 -5.99
N ARG A 142 55.84 75.28 -6.80
CA ARG A 142 55.97 74.23 -7.82
C ARG A 142 56.19 72.86 -7.18
N CYS A 143 57.08 72.78 -6.18
CA CYS A 143 57.32 71.54 -5.44
C CYS A 143 56.08 71.07 -4.66
N ARG A 144 55.31 72.00 -4.05
CA ARG A 144 54.04 71.70 -3.39
C ARG A 144 53.03 71.11 -4.36
N LYS A 145 52.85 71.71 -5.55
CA LYS A 145 51.95 71.18 -6.59
C LYS A 145 52.33 69.76 -7.00
N SER A 146 53.62 69.49 -7.24
CA SER A 146 54.09 68.14 -7.59
C SER A 146 53.89 67.12 -6.47
N TYR A 147 54.10 67.51 -5.20
CA TYR A 147 53.85 66.67 -4.05
C TYR A 147 52.36 66.34 -3.90
N MET A 148 51.47 67.34 -3.95
CA MET A 148 50.02 67.14 -3.86
C MET A 148 49.51 66.21 -4.97
N HIS A 149 50.01 66.37 -6.20
CA HIS A 149 49.67 65.46 -7.30
C HIS A 149 50.10 64.01 -7.04
N ALA A 150 51.32 63.80 -6.51
CA ALA A 150 51.79 62.47 -6.15
C ALA A 150 50.99 61.86 -4.99
N MET A 151 50.59 62.68 -4.02
CA MET A 151 49.71 62.28 -2.92
C MET A 151 48.32 61.85 -3.42
N ASN A 152 47.69 62.64 -4.28
CA ASN A 152 46.38 62.30 -4.86
C ASN A 152 46.44 61.01 -5.70
N LYS A 153 47.50 60.82 -6.49
CA LYS A 153 47.71 59.58 -7.26
C LYS A 153 47.94 58.36 -6.38
N HIS A 154 48.64 58.52 -5.27
CA HIS A 154 48.80 57.45 -4.29
C HIS A 154 47.46 57.12 -3.61
N ALA A 155 46.72 58.13 -3.16
CA ALA A 155 45.40 57.94 -2.56
C ALA A 155 44.43 57.22 -3.51
N ALA A 156 44.45 57.56 -4.80
CA ALA A 156 43.64 56.87 -5.81
C ALA A 156 44.04 55.40 -5.98
N ALA A 157 45.34 55.07 -5.99
CA ALA A 157 45.81 53.70 -6.10
C ALA A 157 45.48 52.85 -4.85
N GLU A 158 45.62 53.42 -3.66
CA GLU A 158 45.19 52.78 -2.41
C GLU A 158 43.69 52.55 -2.36
N HIS A 159 42.89 53.50 -2.84
CA HIS A 159 41.44 53.35 -2.93
C HIS A 159 41.05 52.21 -3.90
N GLU A 160 41.69 52.12 -5.07
CA GLU A 160 41.48 51.00 -5.99
C GLU A 160 41.84 49.64 -5.35
N LEU A 161 42.97 49.58 -4.63
CA LEU A 161 43.38 48.37 -3.91
C LEU A 161 42.37 47.97 -2.81
N ALA A 162 41.86 48.95 -2.06
CA ALA A 162 40.82 48.72 -1.05
C ALA A 162 39.52 48.21 -1.70
N ASN A 163 39.09 48.81 -2.81
CA ASN A 163 37.91 48.37 -3.55
C ASN A 163 38.05 46.94 -4.07
N LEU A 164 39.23 46.56 -4.59
CA LEU A 164 39.49 45.18 -5.03
C LEU A 164 39.43 44.18 -3.87
N ARG A 165 39.98 44.52 -2.70
CA ARG A 165 39.90 43.66 -1.50
C ARG A 165 38.45 43.45 -1.06
N VAL A 166 37.67 44.53 -1.02
CA VAL A 166 36.24 44.49 -0.68
C VAL A 166 35.46 43.64 -1.69
N ALA A 167 35.75 43.77 -2.99
CA ALA A 167 35.12 42.95 -4.04
C ALA A 167 35.45 41.46 -3.89
N ILE A 168 36.70 41.11 -3.55
CA ILE A 168 37.12 39.73 -3.26
C ILE A 168 36.35 39.17 -2.05
N ASP A 169 36.23 39.94 -0.97
CA ASP A 169 35.50 39.48 0.21
C ASP A 169 34.01 39.28 -0.08
N HIS A 170 33.39 40.16 -0.86
CA HIS A 170 32.00 40.00 -1.30
C HIS A 170 31.79 38.76 -2.17
N THR A 171 32.65 38.51 -3.14
CA THR A 171 32.57 37.31 -4.01
C THR A 171 32.82 36.02 -3.22
N ARG A 172 33.74 36.04 -2.24
CA ARG A 172 33.95 34.89 -1.34
C ARG A 172 32.73 34.57 -0.48
N ARG A 173 32.07 35.59 0.08
CA ARG A 173 30.82 35.42 0.83
C ARG A 173 29.70 34.88 -0.06
N ALA A 174 29.55 35.40 -1.28
CA ALA A 174 28.58 34.89 -2.24
C ALA A 174 28.82 33.40 -2.55
N ARG A 175 30.07 33.00 -2.79
CA ARG A 175 30.44 31.60 -3.02
C ARG A 175 30.10 30.70 -1.81
N GLN A 176 30.38 31.17 -0.60
CA GLN A 176 30.03 30.43 0.62
C GLN A 176 28.52 30.27 0.78
N HIS A 177 27.75 31.33 0.52
CA HIS A 177 26.28 31.27 0.56
C HIS A 177 25.71 30.27 -0.46
N ILE A 178 26.22 30.27 -1.69
CA ILE A 178 25.81 29.30 -2.72
C ILE A 178 26.14 27.87 -2.25
N ALA A 179 27.34 27.64 -1.72
CA ALA A 179 27.73 26.32 -1.21
C ALA A 179 26.84 25.82 -0.06
N GLN A 180 26.48 26.69 0.88
CA GLN A 180 25.53 26.37 1.96
C GLN A 180 24.13 26.05 1.41
N THR A 181 23.66 26.83 0.45
CA THR A 181 22.36 26.63 -0.18
C THR A 181 22.32 25.29 -0.93
N LEU A 182 23.35 24.96 -1.69
CA LEU A 182 23.48 23.65 -2.36
C LEU A 182 23.49 22.48 -1.36
N ALA A 183 24.19 22.62 -0.23
CA ALA A 183 24.19 21.60 0.81
C ALA A 183 22.78 21.36 1.39
N ASN A 184 22.04 22.43 1.66
CA ASN A 184 20.66 22.35 2.15
C ASN A 184 19.73 21.70 1.12
N LEU A 185 19.84 22.06 -0.16
CA LEU A 185 19.05 21.47 -1.24
C LEU A 185 19.37 19.98 -1.44
N ASN A 186 20.64 19.58 -1.29
CA ASN A 186 21.04 18.17 -1.35
C ASN A 186 20.40 17.37 -0.22
N ALA A 187 20.39 17.89 1.01
CA ALA A 187 19.73 17.24 2.14
C ALA A 187 18.21 17.10 1.90
N GLN A 188 17.56 18.17 1.42
CA GLN A 188 16.13 18.15 1.07
C GLN A 188 15.82 17.15 -0.06
N SER A 189 16.67 17.08 -1.09
CA SER A 189 16.52 16.13 -2.19
C SER A 189 16.59 14.68 -1.71
N MET A 190 17.54 14.37 -0.82
CA MET A 190 17.68 13.04 -0.23
C MET A 190 16.48 12.63 0.61
N ASP A 191 15.99 13.54 1.48
CA ASP A 191 14.78 13.28 2.29
C ASP A 191 13.54 13.07 1.41
N THR A 192 13.35 13.94 0.40
CA THR A 192 12.22 13.82 -0.54
C THR A 192 12.27 12.51 -1.33
N ARG A 193 13.47 12.06 -1.75
CA ARG A 193 13.66 10.76 -2.42
C ARG A 193 13.38 9.58 -1.50
N GLN A 194 13.77 9.68 -0.23
CA GLN A 194 13.46 8.64 0.76
C GLN A 194 11.95 8.53 0.98
N GLN A 195 11.25 9.66 1.10
CA GLN A 195 9.79 9.69 1.23
C GLN A 195 9.10 9.08 -0.01
N ALA A 196 9.56 9.42 -1.21
CA ALA A 196 9.04 8.83 -2.45
C ALA A 196 9.23 7.31 -2.47
N ALA A 197 10.43 6.81 -2.12
CA ALA A 197 10.72 5.37 -2.08
C ALA A 197 9.82 4.61 -1.09
N VAL A 198 9.53 5.19 0.08
CA VAL A 198 8.61 4.59 1.07
C VAL A 198 7.18 4.50 0.50
N LEU A 199 6.70 5.55 -0.17
CA LEU A 199 5.37 5.54 -0.79
C LEU A 199 5.30 4.57 -1.98
N GLU A 200 6.36 4.42 -2.76
CA GLU A 200 6.44 3.43 -3.83
C GLU A 200 6.41 1.98 -3.31
N GLN A 201 7.10 1.70 -2.19
CA GLN A 201 6.98 0.40 -1.52
C GLN A 201 5.56 0.15 -1.04
N ARG A 202 4.91 1.17 -0.46
CA ARG A 202 3.51 1.10 -0.06
C ARG A 202 2.58 0.82 -1.25
N LEU A 203 2.80 1.47 -2.40
CA LEU A 203 2.04 1.22 -3.62
C LEU A 203 2.13 -0.24 -4.05
N LYS A 204 3.34 -0.81 -4.08
CA LYS A 204 3.53 -2.23 -4.42
C LYS A 204 2.79 -3.16 -3.48
N ALA A 205 2.78 -2.85 -2.17
CA ALA A 205 2.02 -3.61 -1.19
C ALA A 205 0.50 -3.51 -1.41
N LEU A 206 -0.02 -2.32 -1.73
CA LEU A 206 -1.43 -2.12 -2.05
C LEU A 206 -1.83 -2.85 -3.34
N ASP A 207 -1.04 -2.75 -4.41
CA ASP A 207 -1.26 -3.45 -5.69
C ASP A 207 -1.29 -4.97 -5.48
N SER A 208 -0.35 -5.51 -4.71
CA SER A 208 -0.33 -6.95 -4.35
C SER A 208 -1.58 -7.37 -3.57
N THR A 209 -2.04 -6.52 -2.65
CA THR A 209 -3.24 -6.78 -1.85
C THR A 209 -4.49 -6.81 -2.73
N ILE A 210 -4.65 -5.84 -3.64
CA ILE A 210 -5.76 -5.81 -4.62
C ILE A 210 -5.71 -7.06 -5.51
N ALA A 211 -4.56 -7.42 -6.05
CA ALA A 211 -4.43 -8.58 -6.92
C ALA A 211 -4.92 -9.87 -6.22
N ALA A 212 -4.55 -10.05 -4.96
CA ALA A 212 -5.00 -11.19 -4.16
C ALA A 212 -6.51 -11.15 -3.86
N LEU A 213 -7.10 -9.96 -3.63
CA LEU A 213 -8.55 -9.81 -3.47
C LEU A 213 -9.30 -10.17 -4.76
N ILE A 214 -8.81 -9.71 -5.92
CA ILE A 214 -9.39 -10.02 -7.23
C ILE A 214 -9.33 -11.53 -7.50
N GLU A 215 -8.19 -12.17 -7.22
CA GLU A 215 -8.03 -13.62 -7.38
C GLU A 215 -9.03 -14.41 -6.53
N ARG A 216 -9.20 -14.04 -5.26
CA ARG A 216 -10.17 -14.65 -4.34
C ARG A 216 -11.60 -14.49 -4.84
N ARG A 217 -11.97 -13.30 -5.32
CA ARG A 217 -13.28 -13.06 -5.92
C ARG A 217 -13.48 -13.94 -7.16
N ARG A 218 -12.48 -14.02 -8.05
CA ARG A 218 -12.54 -14.86 -9.25
C ARG A 218 -12.72 -16.33 -8.90
N PHE A 219 -12.02 -16.81 -7.87
CA PHE A 219 -12.18 -18.18 -7.38
C PHE A 219 -13.62 -18.47 -6.97
N TRP A 220 -14.20 -17.67 -6.06
CA TRP A 220 -15.57 -17.91 -5.57
C TRP A 220 -16.61 -17.71 -6.67
N HIS A 221 -16.40 -16.76 -7.58
CA HIS A 221 -17.27 -16.58 -8.74
C HIS A 221 -17.23 -17.81 -9.67
N ALA A 222 -16.04 -18.35 -9.95
CA ALA A 222 -15.89 -19.57 -10.75
C ALA A 222 -16.49 -20.79 -10.04
N PHE A 223 -16.36 -20.87 -8.72
CA PHE A 223 -16.97 -21.91 -7.90
C PHE A 223 -18.50 -21.92 -8.03
N GLU A 224 -19.14 -20.75 -7.97
CA GLU A 224 -20.59 -20.63 -8.15
C GLU A 224 -21.03 -21.05 -9.57
N LEU A 225 -20.31 -20.60 -10.60
CA LEU A 225 -20.65 -20.88 -11.99
C LEU A 225 -20.45 -22.35 -12.39
N ASN A 226 -19.46 -23.02 -11.79
CA ASN A 226 -19.08 -24.38 -12.15
C ASN A 226 -19.62 -25.38 -11.14
N GLN A 227 -19.00 -25.48 -9.96
CA GLN A 227 -19.29 -26.54 -9.00
C GLN A 227 -20.70 -26.42 -8.40
N ALA A 228 -21.10 -25.23 -7.92
CA ALA A 228 -22.42 -25.06 -7.31
C ALA A 228 -23.54 -25.29 -8.34
N ARG A 229 -23.37 -24.79 -9.57
CA ARG A 229 -24.31 -25.04 -10.67
C ARG A 229 -24.39 -26.52 -11.04
N LEU A 230 -23.26 -27.22 -11.16
CA LEU A 230 -23.22 -28.64 -11.51
C LEU A 230 -23.95 -29.50 -10.47
N VAL A 231 -23.79 -29.20 -9.17
CA VAL A 231 -24.53 -29.90 -8.10
C VAL A 231 -26.04 -29.65 -8.22
N ARG A 232 -26.47 -28.39 -8.44
CA ARG A 232 -27.89 -28.06 -8.63
C ARG A 232 -28.50 -28.78 -9.83
N GLU A 233 -27.79 -28.77 -10.96
CA GLU A 233 -28.28 -29.39 -12.20
C GLU A 233 -28.34 -30.91 -12.09
N SER A 234 -27.29 -31.54 -11.53
CA SER A 234 -27.28 -32.99 -11.32
C SER A 234 -28.31 -33.44 -10.27
N ALA A 235 -28.55 -32.65 -9.23
CA ALA A 235 -29.65 -32.87 -8.29
C ALA A 235 -31.01 -32.81 -8.99
N ARG A 236 -31.22 -31.80 -9.84
CA ARG A 236 -32.47 -31.64 -10.60
C ARG A 236 -32.71 -32.83 -11.54
N MET A 237 -31.68 -33.27 -12.27
CA MET A 237 -31.76 -34.45 -13.14
C MET A 237 -32.11 -35.70 -12.36
N LEU A 238 -31.54 -35.88 -11.16
CA LEU A 238 -31.82 -37.02 -10.29
C LEU A 238 -33.24 -36.95 -9.67
N ILE A 239 -33.77 -35.76 -9.39
CA ILE A 239 -35.17 -35.60 -8.96
C ILE A 239 -36.12 -35.98 -10.10
N LEU A 240 -35.86 -35.49 -11.32
CA LEU A 240 -36.70 -35.76 -12.49
C LEU A 240 -36.68 -37.24 -12.88
N SER A 241 -35.51 -37.90 -12.86
CA SER A 241 -35.42 -39.34 -13.14
C SER A 241 -36.19 -40.19 -12.12
N ASN A 242 -36.21 -39.79 -10.84
CA ASN A 242 -37.00 -40.47 -9.82
C ASN A 242 -38.52 -40.27 -9.95
N VAL A 243 -38.97 -39.23 -10.67
CA VAL A 243 -40.40 -38.97 -10.94
C VAL A 243 -40.87 -39.71 -12.21
N ASP A 244 -40.01 -39.81 -13.23
CA ASP A 244 -40.37 -40.44 -14.51
C ASP A 244 -40.19 -41.98 -14.52
N ASN A 245 -39.38 -42.54 -13.62
CA ASN A 245 -39.12 -43.99 -13.51
C ASN A 245 -40.28 -44.82 -12.92
N GLU A 246 -41.47 -44.24 -12.71
CA GLU A 246 -42.68 -45.04 -12.43
C GLU A 246 -43.22 -45.77 -13.68
N ILE A 247 -42.64 -45.55 -14.88
CA ILE A 247 -43.22 -46.02 -16.15
C ILE A 247 -42.28 -46.87 -17.05
N ASP A 248 -40.94 -46.83 -16.92
CA ASP A 248 -40.02 -47.63 -17.76
C ASP A 248 -38.79 -48.19 -16.99
N ASP A 249 -38.57 -49.51 -17.09
CA ASP A 249 -37.46 -50.29 -16.46
C ASP A 249 -36.09 -50.10 -17.16
N ASP A 250 -35.55 -48.87 -17.24
CA ASP A 250 -34.16 -48.65 -17.71
C ASP A 250 -33.20 -48.30 -16.55
N ASP A 251 -32.86 -49.33 -15.76
CA ASP A 251 -31.96 -49.28 -14.59
C ASP A 251 -30.61 -48.60 -14.87
N ASN A 252 -30.13 -48.60 -16.11
CA ASN A 252 -28.82 -48.02 -16.47
C ASN A 252 -28.79 -46.49 -16.41
N ASN A 253 -29.93 -45.82 -16.68
CA ASN A 253 -30.01 -44.36 -16.68
C ASN A 253 -30.04 -43.79 -15.24
N ASP A 254 -30.68 -44.52 -14.32
CA ASP A 254 -30.75 -44.16 -12.91
C ASP A 254 -29.39 -44.31 -12.20
N GLU A 255 -28.60 -45.35 -12.52
CA GLU A 255 -27.25 -45.49 -11.96
C GLU A 255 -26.30 -44.36 -12.43
N TRP A 256 -26.39 -43.97 -13.71
CA TRP A 256 -25.55 -42.92 -14.28
C TRP A 256 -25.85 -41.53 -13.69
N THR A 257 -27.13 -41.17 -13.53
CA THR A 257 -27.55 -39.89 -12.92
C THR A 257 -27.14 -39.82 -11.44
N LYS A 258 -27.33 -40.91 -10.68
CA LYS A 258 -26.85 -41.04 -9.28
C LYS A 258 -25.34 -40.85 -9.18
N LYS A 259 -24.56 -41.51 -10.03
CA LYS A 259 -23.09 -41.41 -10.05
C LYS A 259 -22.64 -39.98 -10.41
N THR A 260 -23.31 -39.35 -11.36
CA THR A 260 -23.01 -37.96 -11.77
C THR A 260 -23.24 -36.98 -10.61
N PHE A 261 -24.37 -37.10 -9.91
CA PHE A 261 -24.65 -36.27 -8.73
C PHE A 261 -23.62 -36.49 -7.60
N GLN A 262 -23.23 -37.74 -7.33
CA GLN A 262 -22.20 -38.05 -6.33
C GLN A 262 -20.83 -37.44 -6.68
N MET A 263 -20.44 -37.48 -7.96
CA MET A 263 -19.19 -36.88 -8.42
C MET A 263 -19.23 -35.34 -8.33
N ALA A 264 -20.34 -34.72 -8.74
CA ALA A 264 -20.53 -33.27 -8.60
C ALA A 264 -20.45 -32.83 -7.13
N CYS A 265 -21.07 -33.59 -6.22
CA CYS A 265 -20.96 -33.38 -4.78
C CYS A 265 -19.49 -33.47 -4.32
N PHE A 266 -18.76 -34.51 -4.73
CA PHE A 266 -17.35 -34.68 -4.36
C PHE A 266 -16.49 -33.48 -4.78
N GLU A 267 -16.59 -33.04 -6.04
CA GLU A 267 -15.84 -31.88 -6.55
C GLU A 267 -16.21 -30.59 -5.82
N TYR A 268 -17.50 -30.41 -5.52
CA TYR A 268 -17.99 -29.28 -4.74
C TYR A 268 -17.37 -29.23 -3.33
N ALA A 269 -17.34 -30.36 -2.62
CA ALA A 269 -16.74 -30.43 -1.29
C ALA A 269 -15.22 -30.17 -1.31
N GLU A 270 -14.50 -30.72 -2.29
CA GLU A 270 -13.07 -30.45 -2.46
C GLU A 270 -12.80 -28.96 -2.73
N CYS A 271 -13.60 -28.32 -3.57
CA CYS A 271 -13.46 -26.88 -3.84
C CYS A 271 -13.78 -26.02 -2.61
N ILE A 272 -14.81 -26.36 -1.82
CA ILE A 272 -15.08 -25.69 -0.53
C ILE A 272 -13.89 -25.81 0.40
N ARG A 273 -13.34 -27.03 0.53
CA ARG A 273 -12.20 -27.30 1.40
C ARG A 273 -11.00 -26.46 0.99
N HIS A 274 -10.67 -26.47 -0.30
CA HIS A 274 -9.61 -25.63 -0.86
C HIS A 274 -9.84 -24.14 -0.58
N GLY A 275 -11.05 -23.63 -0.82
CA GLY A 275 -11.39 -22.23 -0.54
C GLY A 275 -11.26 -21.85 0.93
N LYS A 276 -11.69 -22.73 1.85
CA LYS A 276 -11.59 -22.50 3.30
C LYS A 276 -10.15 -22.61 3.81
N GLU A 277 -9.32 -23.48 3.27
CA GLU A 277 -7.92 -23.62 3.69
C GLU A 277 -7.05 -22.45 3.17
N HIS A 278 -7.24 -22.05 1.91
CA HIS A 278 -6.34 -21.11 1.25
C HIS A 278 -6.85 -19.67 1.20
N LEU A 279 -8.15 -19.43 1.33
CA LEU A 279 -8.77 -18.12 1.13
C LEU A 279 -9.52 -17.59 2.37
N ALA A 280 -9.63 -18.39 3.44
CA ALA A 280 -10.37 -17.98 4.65
C ALA A 280 -9.72 -16.82 5.41
N ASN A 281 -8.40 -16.67 5.35
CA ASN A 281 -7.69 -15.56 5.99
C ASN A 281 -7.45 -14.44 4.99
N PRO A 282 -7.54 -13.14 5.35
CA PRO A 282 -7.23 -12.02 4.48
C PRO A 282 -5.85 -12.13 3.79
N PRO A 283 -5.64 -11.47 2.63
CA PRO A 283 -4.34 -11.52 1.97
C PRO A 283 -3.30 -10.76 2.81
N GLY A 284 -2.15 -11.40 3.05
CA GLY A 284 -1.11 -10.85 3.93
C GLY A 284 -1.41 -11.01 5.42
N GLN A 285 -0.81 -10.15 6.25
CA GLN A 285 -0.98 -10.22 7.72
C GLN A 285 -2.22 -9.46 8.20
N TYR A 286 -2.67 -8.42 7.47
CA TYR A 286 -3.78 -7.55 7.87
C TYR A 286 -4.54 -7.03 6.64
N ILE A 287 -5.85 -6.82 6.79
CA ILE A 287 -6.66 -6.05 5.85
C ILE A 287 -6.88 -4.64 6.38
N GLU A 288 -6.71 -3.65 5.50
CA GLU A 288 -6.87 -2.23 5.82
C GLU A 288 -8.15 -1.69 5.19
N PHE A 289 -9.07 -1.17 5.98
CA PHE A 289 -10.31 -0.59 5.45
C PHE A 289 -10.81 0.55 6.34
N GLU A 290 -11.60 1.44 5.75
CA GLU A 290 -12.30 2.49 6.47
C GLU A 290 -13.62 1.94 7.01
N CYS A 291 -13.75 1.94 8.32
CA CYS A 291 -14.95 1.47 8.98
C CYS A 291 -16.06 2.52 8.91
N ALA A 292 -17.22 2.15 8.35
CA ALA A 292 -18.36 3.04 8.18
C ALA A 292 -18.92 3.61 9.50
N ARG A 293 -18.77 2.89 10.62
CA ARG A 293 -19.30 3.30 11.93
C ARG A 293 -18.36 4.24 12.70
N CYS A 294 -17.05 3.99 12.71
CA CYS A 294 -16.09 4.82 13.45
C CYS A 294 -15.33 5.81 12.57
N LEU A 295 -15.45 5.71 11.24
CA LEU A 295 -14.78 6.54 10.24
C LEU A 295 -13.24 6.53 10.36
N LYS A 296 -12.67 5.47 10.96
CA LYS A 296 -11.23 5.28 11.09
C LYS A 296 -10.74 4.25 10.10
N LEU A 297 -9.49 4.43 9.65
CA LEU A 297 -8.72 3.38 9.01
C LEU A 297 -8.41 2.30 10.05
N VAL A 298 -8.87 1.08 9.79
CA VAL A 298 -8.68 -0.08 10.66
C VAL A 298 -7.81 -1.09 9.95
N GLN A 299 -6.85 -1.65 10.67
CA GLN A 299 -6.06 -2.82 10.26
C GLN A 299 -6.47 -3.99 11.15
N GLN A 300 -6.88 -5.12 10.56
CA GLN A 300 -7.26 -6.31 11.33
C GLN A 300 -6.88 -7.60 10.58
N GLN A 301 -6.68 -8.68 11.33
CA GLN A 301 -6.31 -10.00 10.79
C GLN A 301 -7.50 -10.81 10.27
N THR A 302 -8.72 -10.32 10.50
CA THR A 302 -9.97 -10.98 10.12
C THR A 302 -10.71 -10.17 9.05
N TRP A 303 -11.60 -10.83 8.31
CA TRP A 303 -12.45 -10.13 7.35
C TRP A 303 -13.33 -9.08 8.04
N PRO A 304 -13.57 -7.92 7.40
CA PRO A 304 -14.52 -6.94 7.91
C PRO A 304 -15.92 -7.52 7.95
N MET A 305 -16.74 -7.01 8.86
CA MET A 305 -18.13 -7.40 8.94
C MET A 305 -18.95 -6.60 7.93
N TRP A 306 -19.85 -7.28 7.23
CA TRP A 306 -20.79 -6.67 6.28
C TRP A 306 -22.10 -6.32 6.98
N MET A 307 -22.51 -5.04 6.97
CA MET A 307 -23.77 -4.58 7.60
C MET A 307 -24.88 -4.21 6.62
N GLY A 308 -24.86 -4.73 5.39
CA GLY A 308 -25.86 -4.38 4.38
C GLY A 308 -25.32 -3.36 3.39
N ARG A 309 -26.09 -2.31 3.04
CA ARG A 309 -25.93 -1.36 1.90
C ARG A 309 -24.52 -0.77 1.66
N HIS A 310 -23.51 -1.59 1.39
CA HIS A 310 -22.11 -1.23 1.09
C HIS A 310 -21.24 -0.79 2.27
N ASP A 311 -21.65 -1.07 3.51
CA ASP A 311 -20.90 -0.65 4.70
C ASP A 311 -20.06 -1.78 5.31
N LEU A 312 -18.75 -1.54 5.37
CA LEU A 312 -17.79 -2.37 6.11
C LEU A 312 -17.62 -1.84 7.53
N VAL A 313 -17.65 -2.74 8.51
CA VAL A 313 -17.43 -2.41 9.92
C VAL A 313 -16.32 -3.27 10.53
N CYS A 314 -15.55 -2.65 11.41
CA CYS A 314 -14.60 -3.39 12.23
C CYS A 314 -15.31 -4.22 13.28
N GLN A 315 -14.62 -5.26 13.75
CA GLN A 315 -15.15 -6.20 14.73
C GLN A 315 -15.64 -5.48 16.00
N HIS A 316 -14.92 -4.45 16.47
CA HIS A 316 -15.32 -3.66 17.62
C HIS A 316 -16.65 -2.91 17.37
N CYS A 317 -16.79 -2.28 16.20
CA CYS A 317 -18.01 -1.58 15.80
C CYS A 317 -19.18 -2.53 15.50
N TYR A 318 -18.91 -3.77 15.12
CA TYR A 318 -19.95 -4.77 14.91
C TYR A 318 -20.50 -5.31 16.24
N GLN A 319 -19.62 -5.60 17.20
CA GLN A 319 -19.98 -6.15 18.52
C GLN A 319 -20.52 -5.09 19.49
N ALA A 320 -20.20 -3.81 19.27
CA ALA A 320 -20.72 -2.75 20.12
C ALA A 320 -22.25 -2.69 20.03
N PRO A 321 -22.98 -2.74 21.15
CA PRO A 321 -24.43 -2.58 21.14
C PRO A 321 -24.78 -1.31 20.37
N ALA A 322 -25.88 -1.33 19.64
CA ALA A 322 -26.40 -0.15 18.96
C ALA A 322 -26.70 0.92 20.02
N LYS A 323 -25.69 1.69 20.43
CA LYS A 323 -25.88 2.91 21.22
C LYS A 323 -26.69 3.80 20.29
N SER A 324 -27.97 3.90 20.59
CA SER A 324 -28.94 4.76 19.95
C SER A 324 -28.53 6.22 20.16
N ASN A 325 -27.47 6.66 19.51
CA ASN A 325 -27.15 8.07 19.37
C ASN A 325 -28.04 8.64 18.28
N SER A 326 -29.35 8.62 18.54
CA SER A 326 -30.34 9.41 17.81
C SER A 326 -30.25 10.86 18.30
N LYS A 327 -29.12 11.52 18.06
CA LYS A 327 -29.19 12.97 17.83
C LYS A 327 -29.71 13.13 16.40
N LYS A 328 -31.03 13.22 16.31
CA LYS A 328 -31.79 13.51 15.10
C LYS A 328 -31.30 14.83 14.49
N THR A 329 -30.36 14.78 13.56
CA THR A 329 -30.33 15.74 12.45
C THR A 329 -31.27 15.20 11.39
N LYS A 330 -32.46 15.79 11.29
CA LYS A 330 -33.39 15.57 10.19
C LYS A 330 -32.70 15.98 8.89
N ALA A 331 -32.10 15.02 8.20
CA ALA A 331 -31.98 15.07 6.75
C ALA A 331 -32.99 14.06 6.20
N GLN A 332 -34.02 14.63 5.59
CA GLN A 332 -35.18 13.99 5.02
C GLN A 332 -34.73 13.10 3.85
N CYS A 333 -34.68 11.79 4.06
CA CYS A 333 -34.65 10.81 2.98
C CYS A 333 -35.88 9.93 3.12
N ASN A 334 -36.66 9.96 2.06
CA ASN A 334 -37.97 9.36 1.87
C ASN A 334 -37.96 7.86 2.25
N MET A 335 -38.91 7.46 3.09
CA MET A 335 -39.16 6.07 3.41
C MET A 335 -40.04 5.47 2.33
N ASN A 336 -39.55 4.40 1.71
CA ASN A 336 -40.39 3.30 1.26
C ASN A 336 -39.68 2.03 1.72
N ASP A 337 -39.99 1.62 2.95
CA ASP A 337 -39.62 0.35 3.53
C ASP A 337 -40.64 -0.70 3.12
N ASN A 338 -40.15 -1.80 2.57
CA ASN A 338 -40.65 -3.14 2.85
C ASN A 338 -39.48 -4.10 2.60
N THR A 339 -38.68 -4.37 3.63
CA THR A 339 -37.75 -5.50 3.62
C THR A 339 -37.67 -6.07 5.03
N PRO A 340 -37.84 -7.39 5.20
CA PRO A 340 -37.89 -7.99 6.53
C PRO A 340 -36.53 -7.91 7.20
N CYS A 341 -36.56 -7.59 8.50
CA CYS A 341 -35.43 -7.71 9.40
C CYS A 341 -34.93 -9.16 9.35
N ILE A 342 -33.77 -9.40 8.72
CA ILE A 342 -33.06 -10.67 8.80
C ILE A 342 -32.60 -10.80 10.26
N LYS A 343 -33.44 -11.41 11.08
CA LYS A 343 -32.97 -12.05 12.30
C LYS A 343 -32.00 -13.12 11.81
N GLN A 344 -30.72 -12.98 12.14
CA GLN A 344 -29.80 -14.11 12.09
C GLN A 344 -30.34 -15.16 13.05
N ILE A 345 -31.15 -16.06 12.52
CA ILE A 345 -31.46 -17.31 13.17
C ILE A 345 -30.27 -18.19 12.85
N THR A 346 -29.22 -18.12 13.68
CA THR A 346 -28.27 -19.23 13.80
C THR A 346 -29.03 -20.40 14.42
N VAL A 347 -29.80 -21.12 13.60
CA VAL A 347 -30.30 -22.44 13.99
C VAL A 347 -29.10 -23.37 13.97
N HIS A 348 -28.38 -23.43 15.09
CA HIS A 348 -27.35 -24.43 15.30
C HIS A 348 -28.04 -25.77 15.53
N VAL A 349 -28.48 -26.45 14.45
CA VAL A 349 -29.06 -27.80 14.55
C VAL A 349 -27.92 -28.82 14.50
N PRO A 350 -27.51 -29.43 15.63
CA PRO A 350 -26.28 -30.23 15.69
C PRO A 350 -26.39 -31.56 14.93
N TRP A 351 -27.60 -32.02 14.60
CA TRP A 351 -27.83 -33.29 13.90
C TRP A 351 -27.66 -33.18 12.38
N LYS A 352 -28.01 -32.05 11.76
CA LYS A 352 -27.81 -31.82 10.32
C LYS A 352 -26.31 -31.77 9.95
N GLN A 353 -25.49 -31.11 10.76
CA GLN A 353 -24.02 -31.12 10.57
C GLN A 353 -23.40 -32.51 10.78
N LYS A 354 -23.98 -33.35 11.66
CA LYS A 354 -23.56 -34.75 11.82
C LYS A 354 -23.93 -35.59 10.60
N LEU A 355 -25.11 -35.43 10.03
CA LEU A 355 -25.51 -36.11 8.78
C LEU A 355 -24.63 -35.72 7.60
N ILE A 356 -24.33 -34.43 7.45
CA ILE A 356 -23.45 -33.92 6.38
C ILE A 356 -22.03 -34.47 6.57
N ARG A 357 -21.43 -34.37 7.77
CA ARG A 357 -20.12 -34.99 8.06
C ARG A 357 -20.11 -36.50 7.86
N PHE A 358 -21.20 -37.18 8.23
CA PHE A 358 -21.34 -38.63 8.09
C PHE A 358 -21.45 -39.05 6.62
N PHE A 359 -22.21 -38.30 5.80
CA PHE A 359 -22.32 -38.50 4.35
C PHE A 359 -20.95 -38.32 3.67
N TRP A 360 -20.25 -37.21 3.94
CA TRP A 360 -18.92 -36.95 3.37
C TRP A 360 -17.88 -37.99 3.83
N HIS A 361 -17.91 -38.39 5.10
CA HIS A 361 -17.00 -39.43 5.60
C HIS A 361 -17.28 -40.81 4.96
N ARG A 362 -18.56 -41.17 4.75
CA ARG A 362 -18.94 -42.41 4.07
C ARG A 362 -18.57 -42.39 2.58
N LEU A 363 -18.81 -41.28 1.90
CA LEU A 363 -18.45 -41.11 0.48
C LEU A 363 -16.94 -41.28 0.28
N ALA A 364 -16.13 -40.61 1.11
CA ALA A 364 -14.67 -40.75 1.10
C ALA A 364 -14.19 -42.18 1.39
N LYS A 365 -14.87 -42.89 2.30
CA LYS A 365 -14.53 -44.29 2.66
C LYS A 365 -14.98 -45.31 1.60
N ALA A 366 -16.06 -45.04 0.86
CA ALA A 366 -16.54 -45.88 -0.22
C ALA A 366 -15.65 -45.77 -1.47
N ILE A 367 -15.16 -44.57 -1.79
CA ILE A 367 -14.26 -44.32 -2.92
C ILE A 367 -12.88 -44.95 -2.66
N LYS A 368 -12.33 -44.83 -1.44
CA LYS A 368 -11.04 -45.45 -1.04
C LYS A 368 -11.03 -46.99 -1.04
N ARG A 369 -12.20 -47.64 -1.20
CA ARG A 369 -12.33 -49.10 -1.30
C ARG A 369 -12.45 -49.59 -2.75
N ARG A 370 -12.64 -48.68 -3.71
CA ARG A 370 -12.79 -48.97 -5.14
C ARG A 370 -11.56 -48.55 -5.97
N ILE A 371 -10.67 -47.77 -5.37
CA ILE A 371 -9.25 -47.61 -5.77
C ILE A 371 -8.47 -48.62 -4.94
#